data_AF-A0A4Q6EFX1-F1
#
_entry.id   AF-A0A4Q6EFX1-F1
#
_cell.length_a   1.000
_cell.length_b   1.000
_cell.length_c   1.000
_cell.angle_alpha   90.00
_cell.angle_beta   90.00
_cell.angle_gamma   90.00
#
_symmetry.space_group_name_H-M   'P 1'
#
loop_
_entity.id
_entity.type
_entity.pdbx_description
1 polymer ?
#
loop_
_entity_poly.entity_id
_entity_poly.type
_entity_poly.pdbx_seq_one_letter_code
_entity_poly.pdbx_strand_id
1 'polypeptide(L)'
;MKKTKQSFNIIELQTISHYAAILRACSGIQPFQLANNINRCKVAADTAIEEYKSQFELIEERKTEAPDQSKKDMMDLFNKHFDIEMPELSENSFLELDIVGDKEVLQQNGDVKKFSYRDAYFNLLGLVIN
;
A
#
# COMPACT_ATOMS: atom_id res chain seq x y z
N MET A 1 -3.84 -5.10 -20.94
CA MET A 1 -4.01 -5.14 -19.48
C MET A 1 -5.12 -4.17 -19.12
N LYS A 2 -6.23 -4.64 -18.55
CA LYS A 2 -7.26 -3.73 -18.02
C LYS A 2 -6.74 -3.20 -16.69
N LYS A 3 -6.75 -1.88 -16.52
CA LYS A 3 -6.47 -1.24 -15.22
C LYS A 3 -7.79 -1.01 -14.54
N THR A 4 -7.91 -1.41 -13.28
CA THR A 4 -9.08 -1.10 -12.46
C THR A 4 -8.79 0.16 -11.67
N LYS A 5 -9.69 1.14 -11.78
CA LYS A 5 -9.65 2.34 -10.95
C LYS A 5 -10.37 2.00 -9.65
N GLN A 6 -9.66 2.07 -8.54
CA GLN A 6 -10.15 1.73 -7.21
C GLN A 6 -9.92 2.90 -6.25
N SER A 7 -10.78 2.99 -5.23
CA SER A 7 -10.81 4.10 -4.29
C SER A 7 -10.36 3.59 -2.92
N PHE A 8 -9.26 4.14 -2.40
CA PHE A 8 -8.62 3.68 -1.17
C PHE A 8 -8.49 4.79 -0.13
N ASN A 9 -8.69 4.48 1.14
CA ASN A 9 -8.28 5.38 2.23
C ASN A 9 -6.77 5.25 2.53
N ILE A 10 -6.24 6.16 3.35
CA ILE A 10 -4.79 6.18 3.66
C ILE A 10 -4.29 4.91 4.38
N ILE A 11 -5.12 4.26 5.19
CA ILE A 11 -4.76 3.03 5.92
C ILE A 11 -4.61 1.86 4.95
N GLU A 12 -5.53 1.75 3.99
CA GLU A 12 -5.47 0.75 2.92
C GLU A 12 -4.22 0.95 2.06
N LEU A 13 -3.90 2.19 1.70
CA LEU A 13 -2.70 2.51 0.93
C LEU A 13 -1.41 2.13 1.65
N GLN A 14 -1.30 2.46 2.95
CA GLN A 14 -0.17 2.04 3.78
C GLN A 14 -0.04 0.52 3.83
N THR A 15 -1.17 -0.18 3.92
CA THR A 15 -1.23 -1.64 3.97
C THR A 15 -0.80 -2.26 2.63
N ILE A 16 -1.25 -1.70 1.50
CA ILE A 16 -0.83 -2.10 0.14
C ILE A 16 0.68 -1.91 -0.02
N SER A 17 1.20 -0.73 0.33
CA SER A 17 2.64 -0.43 0.24
C SER A 17 3.47 -1.40 1.09
N HIS A 18 3.00 -1.71 2.31
CA HIS A 18 3.66 -2.64 3.22
C HIS A 18 3.76 -4.05 2.64
N TYR A 19 2.64 -4.65 2.22
CA TYR A 19 2.65 -6.01 1.66
C TYR A 19 3.43 -6.10 0.36
N ALA A 20 3.32 -5.11 -0.52
CA ALA A 20 4.11 -5.06 -1.74
C ALA A 20 5.61 -4.95 -1.44
N ALA A 21 6.01 -4.21 -0.39
CA ALA A 21 7.40 -4.14 0.06
C ALA A 21 7.90 -5.46 0.67
N ILE A 22 7.04 -6.23 1.34
CA ILE A 22 7.36 -7.58 1.80
C ILE A 22 7.64 -8.47 0.59
N LEU A 23 6.71 -8.54 -0.36
CA LEU A 23 6.80 -9.40 -1.54
C LEU A 23 8.00 -9.09 -2.43
N ARG A 24 8.38 -7.82 -2.59
CA ARG A 24 9.59 -7.43 -3.34
C ARG A 24 10.90 -8.03 -2.79
N ALA A 25 10.92 -8.45 -1.52
CA ALA A 25 12.09 -9.11 -0.93
C ALA A 25 12.09 -10.64 -1.16
N CYS A 26 11.00 -11.21 -1.68
CA CYS A 26 10.91 -12.62 -1.99
C CYS A 26 11.68 -12.94 -3.28
N SER A 27 12.73 -13.74 -3.18
CA SER A 27 13.51 -14.21 -4.33
C SER A 27 12.76 -15.24 -5.19
N GLY A 28 11.69 -15.84 -4.67
CA GLY A 28 10.86 -16.85 -5.35
C GLY A 28 9.84 -16.29 -6.35
N ILE A 29 9.66 -14.97 -6.42
CA ILE A 29 8.76 -14.33 -7.40
C ILE A 29 9.47 -14.30 -8.76
N GLN A 30 9.35 -15.40 -9.50
CA GLN A 30 10.11 -15.62 -10.73
C GLN A 30 9.52 -15.00 -12.00
N PRO A 31 8.20 -14.89 -12.20
CA PRO A 31 7.66 -14.18 -13.35
C PRO A 31 7.90 -12.68 -13.22
N PHE A 32 8.72 -12.16 -14.13
CA PHE A 32 8.99 -10.73 -14.29
C PHE A 32 7.69 -9.89 -14.30
N GLN A 33 6.62 -10.43 -14.88
CA GLN A 33 5.32 -9.76 -14.95
C GLN A 33 4.66 -9.59 -13.57
N LEU A 34 4.70 -10.60 -12.70
CA LEU A 34 4.12 -10.47 -11.36
C LEU A 34 4.96 -9.55 -10.48
N ALA A 35 6.29 -9.68 -10.54
CA ALA A 35 7.20 -8.78 -9.85
C ALA A 35 6.96 -7.32 -10.25
N ASN A 36 6.74 -7.06 -11.54
CA ASN A 36 6.37 -5.75 -12.05
C ASN A 36 5.01 -5.26 -11.54
N ASN A 37 3.99 -6.12 -11.53
CA ASN A 37 2.66 -5.76 -11.02
C ASN A 37 2.73 -5.41 -9.52
N ILE A 38 3.42 -6.22 -8.70
CA ILE A 38 3.63 -5.94 -7.28
C ILE A 38 4.37 -4.62 -7.09
N ASN A 39 5.43 -4.37 -7.88
CA ASN A 39 6.14 -3.09 -7.81
C ASN A 39 5.26 -1.90 -8.21
N ARG A 40 4.39 -2.06 -9.21
CA ARG A 40 3.42 -1.03 -9.61
C ARG A 40 2.39 -0.75 -8.53
N CYS A 41 1.86 -1.77 -7.84
CA CYS A 41 0.99 -1.57 -6.67
C CYS A 41 1.70 -0.70 -5.62
N LYS A 42 2.96 -1.04 -5.30
CA LYS A 42 3.74 -0.28 -4.32
C LYS A 42 3.90 1.19 -4.73
N VAL A 43 4.36 1.44 -5.96
CA VAL A 43 4.62 2.81 -6.44
C VAL A 43 3.34 3.64 -6.47
N ALA A 44 2.23 3.05 -6.90
CA ALA A 44 0.93 3.74 -6.94
C ALA A 44 0.47 4.11 -5.52
N ALA A 45 0.58 3.18 -4.56
CA ALA A 45 0.25 3.44 -3.16
C ALA A 45 1.18 4.49 -2.53
N ASP A 46 2.49 4.37 -2.72
CA ASP A 46 3.48 5.33 -2.19
C ASP A 46 3.22 6.74 -2.72
N THR A 47 2.90 6.88 -4.00
CA THR A 47 2.62 8.20 -4.61
C THR A 47 1.43 8.87 -3.93
N ALA A 48 0.35 8.12 -3.69
CA ALA A 48 -0.82 8.65 -2.99
C ALA A 48 -0.55 8.93 -1.50
N ILE A 49 0.28 8.12 -0.84
CA ILE A 49 0.72 8.37 0.55
C ILE A 49 1.54 9.67 0.62
N GLU A 50 2.44 9.92 -0.33
CA GLU A 50 3.19 11.17 -0.38
C GLU A 50 2.28 12.37 -0.66
N GLU A 51 1.27 12.22 -1.53
CA GLU A 51 0.24 13.25 -1.75
C GLU A 51 -0.52 13.57 -0.44
N TYR A 52 -0.92 12.53 0.30
CA TYR A 52 -1.56 12.68 1.62
C TYR A 52 -0.66 13.42 2.61
N LYS A 53 0.63 13.04 2.70
CA LYS A 53 1.60 13.71 3.59
C LYS A 53 1.78 15.18 3.25
N SER A 54 1.90 15.50 1.97
CA SER A 54 2.02 16.89 1.52
C SER A 54 0.78 17.71 1.88
N GLN A 55 -0.43 17.17 1.69
CA GLN A 55 -1.67 17.82 2.12
C GLN A 55 -1.73 18.00 3.64
N PHE A 56 -1.32 16.99 4.40
CA PHE A 56 -1.27 17.05 5.86
C PHE A 56 -0.34 18.16 6.35
N GLU A 57 0.87 18.25 5.79
CA GLU A 57 1.85 19.30 6.12
C GLU A 57 1.28 20.70 5.86
N LEU A 58 0.63 20.92 4.71
CA LEU A 58 -0.01 22.20 4.38
C LEU A 58 -1.12 22.59 5.36
N ILE A 59 -1.86 21.62 5.91
CA ILE A 59 -2.91 21.89 6.90
C ILE A 59 -2.30 22.21 8.26
N GLU A 60 -1.24 21.51 8.67
CA GLU A 60 -0.52 21.79 9.91
C GLU A 60 0.16 23.16 9.89
N GLU A 61 0.72 23.60 8.75
CA GLU A 61 1.31 24.94 8.61
C GLU A 61 0.30 26.07 8.88
N ARG A 62 -0.97 25.89 8.52
CA ARG A 62 -2.04 26.89 8.70
C ARG A 62 -2.72 26.85 10.07
N LYS A 63 -2.38 25.86 10.90
CA LYS A 63 -3.06 25.57 12.17
C LYS A 63 -2.97 26.69 13.19
N THR A 64 -1.88 27.46 13.18
CA THR A 64 -1.69 28.62 14.05
C THR A 64 -2.60 29.80 13.68
N GLU A 65 -2.88 29.96 12.38
CA GLU A 65 -3.66 31.08 11.84
C GLU A 65 -5.17 30.76 11.81
N ALA A 66 -5.54 29.50 11.56
CA ALA A 66 -6.93 29.07 11.41
C ALA A 66 -7.20 27.69 12.06
N PRO A 67 -7.13 27.56 13.39
CA PRO A 67 -7.13 26.27 14.09
C PRO A 67 -8.41 25.45 13.88
N ASP A 68 -9.58 26.08 13.84
CA ASP A 68 -10.85 25.37 13.65
C ASP A 68 -11.03 24.88 12.21
N GLN A 69 -10.56 25.66 11.23
CA GLN A 69 -10.55 25.25 9.83
C GLN A 69 -9.56 24.10 9.60
N SER A 70 -8.34 24.21 10.13
CA SER A 70 -7.35 23.13 10.04
C SER A 70 -7.86 21.82 10.65
N LYS A 71 -8.57 21.85 11.79
CA LYS A 71 -9.18 20.63 12.36
C LYS A 71 -10.19 19.98 11.41
N LYS A 72 -11.03 20.79 10.75
CA LYS A 72 -12.00 20.30 9.77
C LYS A 72 -11.30 19.70 8.57
N ASP A 73 -10.33 20.41 8.00
CA ASP A 73 -9.57 19.95 6.83
C ASP A 73 -8.79 18.65 7.13
N MET A 74 -8.25 18.50 8.35
CA MET A 74 -7.60 17.26 8.79
C MET A 74 -8.57 16.08 8.85
N MET A 75 -9.78 16.32 9.35
CA MET A 75 -10.81 15.29 9.44
C MET A 75 -11.32 14.92 8.04
N ASP A 76 -11.46 15.89 7.15
CA ASP A 76 -11.82 15.64 5.75
C ASP A 76 -10.71 14.88 5.01
N LEU A 77 -9.43 15.24 5.24
CA LEU A 77 -8.28 14.53 4.67
C LEU A 77 -8.18 13.09 5.20
N PHE A 78 -8.44 12.85 6.48
CA PHE A 78 -8.44 11.50 7.04
C PHE A 78 -9.51 10.60 6.43
N ASN A 79 -10.68 11.17 6.09
CA ASN A 79 -11.78 10.48 5.44
C ASN A 79 -11.66 10.45 3.90
N LYS A 80 -10.65 11.13 3.33
CA LYS A 80 -10.43 11.20 1.89
C LYS A 80 -10.08 9.81 1.36
N HIS A 81 -10.70 9.47 0.24
CA HIS A 81 -10.32 8.33 -0.55
C HIS A 81 -9.57 8.78 -1.81
N PHE A 82 -8.58 8.00 -2.20
CA PHE A 82 -7.71 8.22 -3.34
C PHE A 82 -8.06 7.23 -4.44
N ASP A 83 -8.45 7.80 -5.56
CA ASP A 83 -8.76 7.13 -6.80
C ASP A 83 -7.47 6.74 -7.54
N ILE A 84 -7.10 5.47 -7.50
CA ILE A 84 -5.82 4.96 -8.00
C ILE A 84 -6.03 3.82 -8.98
N GLU A 85 -5.24 3.83 -10.06
CA GLU A 85 -5.16 2.71 -10.99
C GLU A 85 -4.24 1.62 -10.44
N MET A 86 -4.82 0.51 -10.00
CA MET A 86 -4.06 -0.66 -9.57
C MET A 86 -3.88 -1.66 -10.72
N PRO A 87 -2.72 -2.33 -10.80
CA PRO A 87 -2.56 -3.44 -11.73
C PRO A 87 -3.38 -4.64 -11.25
N GLU A 88 -3.86 -5.42 -12.21
CA GLU A 88 -4.58 -6.67 -11.93
C GLU A 88 -3.62 -7.70 -11.30
N LEU A 89 -4.01 -8.18 -10.13
CA LEU A 89 -3.44 -9.36 -9.47
C LEU A 89 -4.49 -10.47 -9.47
N SER A 90 -4.06 -11.73 -9.38
CA SER A 90 -4.98 -12.87 -9.33
C SER A 90 -4.41 -14.02 -8.50
N GLU A 91 -5.29 -14.87 -7.98
CA GLU A 91 -4.88 -16.11 -7.30
C GLU A 91 -4.10 -17.04 -8.25
N ASN A 92 -4.52 -17.13 -9.50
CA ASN A 92 -3.84 -17.95 -10.51
C ASN A 92 -2.38 -17.53 -10.72
N SER A 93 -2.09 -16.22 -10.68
CA SER A 93 -0.71 -15.72 -10.80
C SER A 93 0.19 -16.17 -9.64
N PHE A 94 -0.39 -16.55 -8.50
CA PHE A 94 0.33 -17.10 -7.35
C PHE A 94 0.50 -18.61 -7.43
N LEU A 95 -0.50 -19.35 -7.93
CA LEU A 95 -0.45 -20.82 -8.01
C LEU A 95 0.70 -21.35 -8.89
N GLU A 96 1.14 -20.53 -9.84
CA GLU A 96 2.27 -20.85 -10.72
C GLU A 96 3.64 -20.60 -10.07
N LEU A 97 3.68 -20.18 -8.80
CA LEU A 97 4.89 -19.75 -8.11
C LEU A 97 5.27 -20.62 -6.92
N ASP A 98 6.58 -20.75 -6.74
CA ASP A 98 7.16 -21.27 -5.52
C ASP A 98 7.48 -20.12 -4.55
N ILE A 99 6.42 -19.55 -3.95
CA ILE A 99 6.57 -18.53 -2.89
C ILE A 99 6.62 -19.24 -1.54
N VAL A 100 7.83 -19.46 -1.04
CA VAL A 100 8.10 -20.09 0.26
C VAL A 100 8.97 -19.17 1.12
N GLY A 101 8.64 -19.09 2.41
CA GLY A 101 9.43 -18.39 3.42
C GLY A 101 8.76 -17.13 3.98
N ASP A 102 9.50 -16.47 4.85
CA ASP A 102 9.06 -15.30 5.60
C ASP A 102 10.02 -14.12 5.39
N LYS A 103 9.48 -12.92 5.59
CA LYS A 103 10.28 -11.70 5.81
C LYS A 103 10.24 -11.32 7.28
N GLU A 104 11.41 -11.12 7.86
CA GLU A 104 11.56 -10.48 9.17
C GLU A 104 11.52 -8.96 9.01
N VAL A 105 10.63 -8.31 9.76
CA VAL A 105 10.45 -6.86 9.74
C VAL A 105 10.62 -6.32 11.15
N LEU A 106 11.62 -5.46 11.34
CA LEU A 106 11.82 -4.72 12.58
C LEU A 106 10.69 -3.69 12.76
N GLN A 107 9.96 -3.84 13.85
CA GLN A 107 8.89 -2.94 14.26
C GLN A 107 9.46 -1.70 14.97
N GLN A 108 8.66 -0.65 15.09
CA GLN A 108 9.07 0.62 15.73
C GLN A 108 9.38 0.46 17.23
N ASN A 109 8.80 -0.54 17.89
CA ASN A 109 9.07 -0.87 19.29
C ASN A 109 10.34 -1.73 19.48
N GLY A 110 11.05 -2.06 18.40
CA GLY A 110 12.26 -2.89 18.42
C GLY A 110 12.00 -4.39 18.25
N ASP A 111 10.75 -4.84 18.18
CA ASP A 111 10.42 -6.25 17.98
C ASP A 111 10.64 -6.69 16.52
N VAL A 112 11.00 -7.96 16.32
CA VAL A 112 11.04 -8.55 14.98
C VAL A 112 9.76 -9.36 14.75
N LYS A 113 9.00 -8.98 13.73
CA LYS A 113 7.80 -9.72 13.31
C LYS A 113 8.06 -10.45 12.00
N LYS A 114 7.63 -11.71 11.91
CA LYS A 114 7.69 -12.53 10.70
C LYS A 114 6.41 -12.39 9.91
N PHE A 115 6.56 -12.19 8.60
CA PHE A 115 5.46 -12.13 7.64
C PHE A 115 5.70 -13.15 6.54
N SER A 116 4.79 -14.11 6.42
CA SER A 116 4.81 -15.07 5.31
C SER A 116 4.60 -14.35 3.99
N TYR A 117 5.43 -14.67 2.99
CA TYR A 117 5.27 -14.12 1.64
C TYR A 117 3.92 -14.53 1.02
N ARG A 118 3.41 -15.72 1.36
CA ARG A 118 2.08 -16.17 0.93
C ARG A 118 0.99 -15.26 1.47
N ASP A 119 0.98 -15.03 2.77
CA ASP A 119 -0.05 -14.21 3.42
C ASP A 119 0.04 -12.76 2.94
N ALA A 120 1.26 -12.24 2.76
CA ALA A 120 1.46 -10.92 2.17
C ALA A 120 0.84 -10.81 0.76
N TYR A 121 0.94 -11.86 -0.06
CA TYR A 121 0.32 -11.87 -1.38
C TYR A 121 -1.20 -11.84 -1.30
N PHE A 122 -1.81 -12.74 -0.54
CA PHE A 122 -3.27 -12.82 -0.45
C PHE A 122 -3.89 -11.60 0.26
N ASN A 123 -3.20 -11.00 1.22
CA ASN A 123 -3.63 -9.75 1.83
C ASN A 123 -3.55 -8.58 0.84
N LEU A 124 -2.48 -8.50 0.04
CA LEU A 124 -2.39 -7.52 -1.04
C LEU A 124 -3.51 -7.74 -2.07
N LEU A 125 -3.73 -8.98 -2.47
CA LEU A 125 -4.77 -9.39 -3.43
C LEU A 125 -6.16 -8.97 -2.96
N GLY A 126 -6.51 -9.25 -1.70
CA GLY A 126 -7.80 -8.89 -1.11
C GLY A 126 -8.05 -7.38 -1.07
N LEU A 127 -7.00 -6.57 -1.04
CA LEU A 127 -7.13 -5.11 -1.10
C LEU A 127 -7.33 -4.61 -2.54
N VAL A 128 -6.64 -5.21 -3.52
CA VAL A 128 -6.65 -4.72 -4.92
C VAL A 128 -7.70 -5.37 -5.82
N ILE A 129 -8.48 -6.34 -5.34
CA ILE A 129 -9.59 -6.94 -6.11
C ILE A 129 -10.97 -6.41 -5.68
N ASN A 130 -11.07 -5.78 -4.50
CA ASN A 130 -12.33 -5.20 -4.01
C ASN A 130 -12.90 -4.09 -4.92
#